data_AF-A0AA41MVH7-F1
#
_entry.id   AF-A0AA41MVH7-F1
#
_cell.length_a   1.000
_cell.length_b   1.000
_cell.length_c   1.000
_cell.angle_alpha   90.00
_cell.angle_beta   90.00
_cell.angle_gamma   90.00
#
_symmetry.space_group_name_H-M   'P 1'
#
loop_
_entity.id
_entity.type
_entity.pdbx_description
1 polymer ?
#
loop_
_entity_poly.entity_id
_entity_poly.type
_entity_poly.pdbx_seq_one_letter_code
_entity_poly.pdbx_strand_id
1 'polypeptide(L)' 'MADQLTEEQIAEFKEALYLFDKGGNGTITTKELGSVTRSLGQNPTRAEPQDMINQVDADGNGTIDFPGFFTIWLDK' A
#
# COMPACT_ATOMS: atom_id res chain seq x y z
N MET A 1 0.49 13.62 10.98
CA MET A 1 1.95 13.52 10.83
C MET A 1 2.28 13.01 9.43
N ALA A 2 1.86 13.73 8.38
CA ALA A 2 2.10 13.37 6.97
C ALA A 2 3.06 14.35 6.26
N ASP A 3 3.71 15.23 7.02
CA ASP A 3 4.31 16.46 6.49
C ASP A 3 5.82 16.38 6.25
N GLN A 4 6.49 15.23 6.43
CA GLN A 4 7.96 15.16 6.29
C GLN A 4 8.46 13.82 5.74
N LEU A 5 7.90 13.35 4.63
CA LEU A 5 8.57 12.35 3.81
C LEU A 5 9.62 13.05 2.96
N THR A 6 10.87 12.59 3.02
CA THR A 6 11.93 13.14 2.16
C THR A 6 11.70 12.74 0.71
N GLU A 7 12.27 13.49 -0.24
CA GLU A 7 12.20 13.13 -1.67
C GLU A 7 12.74 11.71 -1.94
N GLU A 8 13.73 11.28 -1.17
CA GLU A 8 14.27 9.91 -1.21
C GLU A 8 13.24 8.87 -0.76
N GLN A 9 12.57 9.09 0.39
CA GLN A 9 11.50 8.20 0.82
C GLN A 9 10.38 8.15 -0.21
N ILE A 10 9.95 9.31 -0.72
CA ILE A 10 8.92 9.36 -1.77
C ILE A 10 9.37 8.55 -2.99
N ALA A 11 10.65 8.63 -3.40
CA ALA A 11 11.18 7.85 -4.51
C ALA A 11 11.18 6.34 -4.24
N GLU A 12 11.68 5.89 -3.09
CA GLU A 12 11.67 4.47 -2.69
C GLU A 12 10.23 3.92 -2.65
N PHE A 13 9.31 4.68 -2.07
CA PHE A 13 7.90 4.31 -2.00
C PHE A 13 7.24 4.33 -3.37
N LYS A 14 7.67 5.18 -4.30
CA LYS A 14 7.17 5.23 -5.67
C LYS A 14 7.67 4.08 -6.51
N GLU A 15 8.91 3.65 -6.32
CA GLU A 15 9.43 2.41 -6.90
C GLU A 15 8.71 1.19 -6.31
N ALA A 16 8.48 1.18 -5.00
CA ALA A 16 7.72 0.12 -4.34
C ALA A 16 6.29 0.07 -4.88
N LEU A 17 5.59 1.21 -4.97
CA LEU A 17 4.27 1.33 -5.56
C LEU A 17 4.25 0.89 -7.02
N TYR A 18 5.27 1.22 -7.82
CA TYR A 18 5.39 0.72 -9.20
C TYR A 18 5.60 -0.80 -9.28
N LEU A 19 6.31 -1.37 -8.31
CA LEU A 19 6.45 -2.82 -8.15
C LEU A 19 5.15 -3.49 -7.70
N PHE A 20 4.30 -2.77 -6.96
CA PHE A 20 3.08 -3.27 -6.34
C PHE A 20 1.86 -3.13 -7.26
N ASP A 21 1.68 -1.95 -7.86
CA ASP A 21 0.66 -1.60 -8.84
C ASP A 21 1.05 -2.17 -10.21
N LYS A 22 0.68 -3.44 -10.43
CA LYS A 22 0.83 -4.08 -11.74
C LYS A 22 -0.15 -3.53 -12.76
N GLY A 23 -1.22 -2.87 -12.29
CA GLY A 23 -2.22 -2.22 -13.13
C GLY A 23 -1.76 -0.88 -13.73
N GLY A 24 -0.74 -0.25 -13.16
CA GLY A 24 -0.28 1.09 -13.54
C GLY A 24 -1.34 2.18 -13.35
N ASN A 25 -2.31 1.95 -12.46
CA ASN A 25 -3.43 2.87 -12.21
C ASN A 25 -3.14 3.87 -11.06
N GLY A 26 -1.98 3.74 -10.40
CA GLY A 26 -1.57 4.57 -9.26
C GLY A 26 -2.24 4.19 -7.94
N THR A 27 -2.91 3.04 -7.88
CA THR A 27 -3.59 2.54 -6.67
C THR A 27 -3.27 1.07 -6.43
N ILE A 28 -3.14 0.65 -5.18
CA ILE A 28 -2.92 -0.76 -4.84
C ILE A 28 -4.26 -1.38 -4.45
N THR A 29 -4.61 -2.47 -5.10
CA THR A 29 -5.75 -3.30 -4.70
C THR A 29 -5.39 -4.27 -3.57
N THR A 30 -6.38 -4.76 -2.83
CA THR A 30 -6.21 -5.85 -1.83
C THR A 30 -5.47 -7.08 -2.37
N LYS A 31 -5.64 -7.37 -3.67
CA LYS A 31 -4.96 -8.46 -4.35
C LYS A 31 -3.47 -8.17 -4.55
N GLU A 32 -3.13 -6.96 -4.97
CA GLU A 32 -1.75 -6.52 -5.19
C GLU A 32 -0.99 -6.43 -3.86
N LEU A 33 -1.61 -5.84 -2.84
CA LEU A 33 -1.04 -5.80 -1.49
C LEU A 33 -0.73 -7.20 -0.98
N GLY A 34 -1.71 -8.13 -1.06
CA GLY A 34 -1.52 -9.51 -0.63
C GLY A 34 -0.52 -10.31 -1.48
N SER A 35 -0.39 -9.97 -2.77
CA SER A 35 0.63 -10.57 -3.63
C SER A 35 2.02 -10.14 -3.18
N VAL A 36 2.20 -8.88 -2.77
CA VAL A 36 3.53 -8.38 -2.49
C VAL A 36 4.02 -8.62 -1.08
N THR A 37 3.12 -8.62 -0.10
CA THR A 37 3.43 -9.12 1.24
C THR A 37 3.97 -10.56 1.17
N ARG A 38 3.44 -11.39 0.25
CA ARG A 38 3.98 -12.72 -0.07
C ARG A 38 5.34 -12.68 -0.75
N SER A 39 5.55 -11.76 -1.69
CA SER A 39 6.87 -11.57 -2.31
C SER A 39 7.95 -11.08 -1.32
N LEU A 40 7.56 -10.33 -0.28
CA LEU A 40 8.42 -9.90 0.82
C LEU A 40 8.67 -11.00 1.86
N GLY A 41 8.15 -12.22 1.63
CA GLY A 41 8.33 -13.37 2.51
C GLY A 41 7.34 -13.44 3.67
N GLN A 42 6.35 -12.54 3.74
CA GLN A 42 5.26 -12.63 4.71
C GLN A 42 4.10 -13.46 4.13
N ASN A 43 3.43 -14.25 4.97
CA ASN A 43 2.21 -14.97 4.55
C ASN A 43 1.00 -14.36 5.25
N PRO A 44 0.53 -13.17 4.85
CA PRO A 44 -0.67 -12.64 5.45
C PRO A 44 -1.87 -13.47 5.04
N THR A 45 -2.80 -13.59 5.99
CA THR A 45 -4.11 -14.16 5.72
C THR A 45 -4.89 -13.25 4.79
N ARG A 46 -5.87 -13.81 4.06
CA ARG A 46 -6.66 -13.04 3.08
C ARG A 46 -7.43 -11.86 3.70
N ALA A 47 -7.62 -11.87 5.02
CA ALA A 47 -8.25 -10.81 5.79
C ALA A 47 -7.29 -9.66 6.13
N GLU A 48 -5.99 -9.92 6.31
CA GLU A 48 -5.03 -8.87 6.72
C GLU A 48 -4.85 -7.75 5.68
N PRO A 49 -4.61 -8.01 4.39
CA PRO A 49 -4.53 -6.96 3.39
C PRO A 49 -5.84 -6.18 3.28
N GLN A 50 -6.98 -6.86 3.50
CA GLN A 50 -8.29 -6.22 3.51
C GLN A 50 -8.45 -5.29 4.70
N ASP A 51 -8.03 -5.71 5.89
CA ASP A 51 -8.10 -4.91 7.10
C ASP A 51 -7.19 -3.69 7.02
N MET A 52 -5.96 -3.88 6.52
CA MET A 52 -5.01 -2.79 6.27
C MET A 52 -5.59 -1.76 5.30
N ILE A 53 -6.25 -2.20 4.23
CA ILE A 53 -6.87 -1.30 3.26
C ILE A 53 -8.07 -0.61 3.88
N ASN A 54 -8.94 -1.32 4.58
CA ASN A 54 -10.12 -0.74 5.24
C ASN A 54 -9.77 0.35 6.26
N GLN A 55 -8.57 0.34 6.83
CA GLN A 55 -8.13 1.39 7.76
C GLN A 55 -7.90 2.75 7.08
N VAL A 56 -7.60 2.77 5.78
CA VAL A 56 -7.28 3.99 5.03
C VAL A 56 -8.20 4.23 3.83
N ASP A 57 -8.96 3.22 3.40
CA ASP A 57 -9.97 3.28 2.34
C ASP A 57 -11.23 3.99 2.86
N ALA A 58 -11.19 5.32 2.86
CA ALA A 58 -12.31 6.16 3.24
C ALA A 58 -13.47 6.10 2.24
N ASP A 59 -13.18 5.80 0.98
CA ASP A 59 -14.14 5.75 -0.12
C ASP A 59 -14.80 4.37 -0.30
N GLY A 60 -14.28 3.34 0.38
CA GLY A 60 -14.80 1.98 0.34
C GLY A 60 -14.65 1.31 -1.03
N ASN A 61 -13.67 1.73 -1.83
CA ASN A 61 -13.46 1.20 -3.18
C ASN A 61 -12.61 -0.10 -3.18
N GLY A 62 -12.03 -0.48 -2.04
CA GLY A 62 -11.16 -1.64 -1.87
C GLY A 62 -9.76 -1.47 -2.45
N THR A 63 -9.33 -0.23 -2.69
CA THR A 63 -8.02 0.17 -3.16
C THR A 63 -7.45 1.28 -2.29
N ILE A 64 -6.14 1.43 -2.34
CA ILE A 64 -5.44 2.51 -1.62
C ILE A 64 -4.67 3.34 -2.63
N ASP A 65 -4.80 4.64 -2.51
CA ASP A 65 -3.96 5.61 -3.20
C ASP A 65 -2.58 5.70 -2.56
N PHE A 66 -1.72 6.44 -3.25
CA PHE A 66 -0.35 6.71 -2.83
C PHE A 66 -0.31 7.16 -1.35
N PRO A 67 -0.95 8.28 -0.93
CA PRO A 67 -1.05 8.68 0.50
C PRO A 67 -1.57 7.60 1.46
N GLY A 68 -2.62 6.85 1.08
CA GLY A 68 -3.17 5.77 1.91
C GLY A 68 -2.14 4.67 2.20
N PHE A 69 -1.34 4.30 1.20
CA PHE A 69 -0.24 3.35 1.37
C PHE A 69 0.79 3.79 2.40
N PHE A 70 1.20 5.07 2.40
CA PHE A 70 2.14 5.58 3.41
C PHE A 70 1.57 5.52 4.81
N THR A 71 0.27 5.82 4.96
CA THR A 71 -0.38 5.76 6.27
C THR A 71 -0.28 4.36 6.83
N ILE A 72 -0.56 3.32 6.04
CA ILE A 72 -0.43 1.92 6.47
C ILE A 72 1.04 1.55 6.79
N TRP A 73 1.98 2.00 5.96
CA TRP A 73 3.39 1.61 6.09
C TRP A 73 4.14 2.33 7.21
N LEU A 74 3.76 3.58 7.51
CA LEU A 74 4.36 4.40 8.57
C LEU A 74 3.70 4.21 9.94
N ASP A 75 2.44 3.79 9.98
CA ASP A 75 1.71 3.51 11.24
C ASP A 75 2.07 2.14 11.84
N LYS A 76 2.97 1.39 11.20
CA LYS A 76 3.42 0.06 11.64
C LYS A 76 4.61 0.12 12.62
#